data_AF-A0A6V7TD30-F1
#
_entry.id   AF-A0A6V7TD30-F1
#
_cell.length_a   1.000
_cell.length_b   1.000
_cell.length_c   1.000
_cell.angle_alpha   90.00
_cell.angle_beta   90.00
_cell.angle_gamma   90.00
#
_symmetry.space_group_name_H-M   'P 1'
#
loop_
_entity.id
_entity.type
_entity.pdbx_description
1 polymer ?
#
loop_
_entity_poly.entity_id
_entity_poly.type
_entity_poly.pdbx_seq_one_letter_code
_entity_poly.pdbx_strand_id
1 'polypeptide(L)'
;MPRAEPGTPKWLANKMKAKGLQKLKWYCQMCEKQCRDENGFKCHRLSETHQRQMQIFCQDANKFMDEYSSMFEKEFMRLMKTKYCRTRILANTVYTNMISDKTHIHMNATVWVTLTDFVLYLGKTGKCKIEQTERGWYLEYIDREKIEREKAFNKKKKIEYSYEEMKEKKINEVIEEAKKTGQFIQSEYTGIEKKNNEKIVISSVKASSTNTATANNDGIPKSNIFLDILKQNKIKSANDQLKAESIKKEEALSKDKSQNKKRPMSSLELLIMENEEKKKLKNLLPNLNKNINANNSKVENTHSITNHMNENHDKKKKDKNNDDYDIWITKNIMVKIVDKNHKYYKSKGVITSISSSEKNKCEIKIKNTTTYTSAYQKQIQTVIPQIGRTVLILKGQYKGLKGKLKKISEDEDYVVVSVFRKNSGKI
;
A
#
# COMPACT_ATOMS: atom_id res chain seq x y z
N MET A 1 -31.12 31.56 35.55
CA MET A 1 -30.82 32.91 35.03
C MET A 1 -30.89 32.90 33.51
N PRO A 2 -31.49 33.92 32.87
CA PRO A 2 -31.48 34.08 31.41
C PRO A 2 -30.06 34.19 30.83
N ARG A 3 -29.87 33.76 29.58
CA ARG A 3 -28.68 34.13 28.80
C ARG A 3 -28.79 35.62 28.44
N ALA A 4 -27.69 36.37 28.52
CA ALA A 4 -27.66 37.74 27.99
C ALA A 4 -27.75 37.69 26.45
N GLU A 5 -28.49 38.62 25.86
CA GLU A 5 -28.76 38.65 24.42
C GLU A 5 -27.50 38.98 23.61
N PRO A 6 -27.36 38.48 22.36
CA PRO A 6 -26.25 38.83 21.51
C PRO A 6 -26.11 40.34 21.32
N GLY A 7 -24.92 40.88 21.55
CA GLY A 7 -24.61 42.31 21.39
C GLY A 7 -24.75 43.17 22.66
N THR A 8 -25.55 42.78 23.66
CA THR A 8 -25.68 43.56 24.92
C THR A 8 -24.31 43.74 25.59
N PRO A 9 -24.00 44.88 26.25
CA PRO A 9 -22.76 45.04 27.01
C PRO A 9 -22.50 43.91 28.04
N LYS A 10 -23.56 43.35 28.64
CA LYS A 10 -23.51 42.18 29.53
C LYS A 10 -23.06 40.89 28.80
N TRP A 11 -23.51 40.68 27.57
CA TRP A 11 -23.05 39.58 26.71
C TRP A 11 -21.62 39.78 26.24
N LEU A 12 -21.26 41.01 25.82
CA LEU A 12 -19.91 41.33 25.38
C LEU A 12 -18.91 41.17 26.54
N ALA A 13 -19.23 41.68 27.73
CA ALA A 13 -18.44 41.49 28.93
C ALA A 13 -18.31 40.01 29.32
N ASN A 14 -19.37 39.21 29.20
CA ASN A 14 -19.30 37.76 29.43
C ASN A 14 -18.42 37.06 28.38
N LYS A 15 -18.53 37.43 27.09
CA LYS A 15 -17.75 36.86 25.98
C LYS A 15 -16.27 37.23 26.09
N MET A 16 -15.95 38.47 26.46
CA MET A 16 -14.57 38.90 26.77
C MET A 16 -14.02 38.17 27.99
N LYS A 17 -14.78 38.08 29.08
CA LYS A 17 -14.38 37.34 30.29
C LYS A 17 -14.27 35.82 30.07
N ALA A 18 -14.81 35.28 28.96
CA ALA A 18 -14.72 33.87 28.56
C ALA A 18 -13.62 33.58 27.51
N LYS A 19 -12.98 34.62 26.95
CA LYS A 19 -11.71 34.49 26.21
C LYS A 19 -10.58 34.18 27.20
N GLY A 20 -9.71 33.25 26.84
CA GLY A 20 -8.62 32.76 27.70
C GLY A 20 -8.86 31.34 28.25
N LEU A 21 -7.75 30.66 28.55
CA LEU A 21 -7.74 29.29 29.05
C LEU A 21 -7.91 29.28 30.58
N GLN A 22 -9.16 29.42 31.04
CA GLN A 22 -9.50 29.35 32.46
C GLN A 22 -9.19 27.96 33.03
N LYS A 23 -8.84 27.88 34.33
CA LYS A 23 -8.46 26.63 35.02
C LYS A 23 -9.54 25.55 34.82
N LEU A 24 -9.15 24.39 34.28
CA LEU A 24 -10.06 23.28 33.91
C LEU A 24 -10.80 22.62 35.08
N LYS A 25 -10.46 22.94 36.34
CA LYS A 25 -11.11 22.43 37.58
C LYS A 25 -12.66 22.54 37.56
N TRP A 26 -13.22 23.49 36.83
CA TRP A 26 -14.65 23.78 36.78
C TRP A 26 -15.32 23.43 35.44
N TYR A 27 -14.74 22.51 34.66
CA TYR A 27 -15.34 21.98 33.43
C TYR A 27 -16.22 20.75 33.68
N CYS A 28 -17.34 20.64 32.96
CA CYS A 28 -18.18 19.44 32.93
C CYS A 28 -18.19 18.82 31.53
N GLN A 29 -17.66 17.60 31.40
CA GLN A 29 -17.64 16.86 30.11
C GLN A 29 -19.05 16.53 29.61
N MET A 30 -19.92 16.00 30.49
CA MET A 30 -21.28 15.55 30.11
C MET A 30 -22.10 16.65 29.42
N CYS A 31 -21.91 17.90 29.82
CA CYS A 31 -22.64 19.07 29.30
C CYS A 31 -21.75 20.01 28.48
N GLU A 32 -20.53 19.58 28.14
CA GLU A 32 -19.45 20.32 27.47
C GLU A 32 -19.16 21.74 28.02
N LYS A 33 -19.50 21.98 29.29
CA LYS A 33 -19.66 23.32 29.84
C LYS A 33 -18.52 23.69 30.79
N GLN A 34 -17.70 24.66 30.37
CA GLN A 34 -16.80 25.34 31.31
C GLN A 34 -17.59 26.30 32.21
N CYS A 35 -17.58 26.03 33.51
CA CYS A 35 -17.94 27.01 34.53
C CYS A 35 -16.68 27.79 34.94
N ARG A 36 -16.86 29.00 35.48
CA ARG A 36 -15.76 29.92 35.77
C ARG A 36 -15.15 29.71 37.16
N ASP A 37 -15.99 29.32 38.10
CA ASP A 37 -15.79 29.38 39.53
C ASP A 37 -16.53 28.23 40.23
N GLU A 38 -16.21 27.99 41.50
CA GLU A 38 -16.78 26.88 42.27
C GLU A 38 -18.30 26.99 42.42
N ASN A 39 -18.83 28.20 42.62
CA ASN A 39 -20.26 28.41 42.81
C ASN A 39 -21.02 28.21 41.48
N GLY A 40 -20.48 28.75 40.38
CA GLY A 40 -20.97 28.48 39.02
C GLY A 40 -20.98 26.99 38.66
N PHE A 41 -20.02 26.21 39.17
CA PHE A 41 -19.98 24.75 39.00
C PHE A 41 -20.97 24.01 39.92
N LYS A 42 -21.13 24.43 41.18
CA LYS A 42 -22.18 23.90 42.09
C LYS A 42 -23.58 24.15 41.51
N CYS A 43 -23.89 25.37 41.11
CA CYS A 43 -25.15 25.73 40.44
C CYS A 43 -25.33 25.03 39.08
N HIS A 44 -24.25 24.61 38.41
CA HIS A 44 -24.35 23.76 37.23
C HIS A 44 -24.75 22.32 37.59
N ARG A 45 -24.12 21.71 38.60
CA ARG A 45 -24.43 20.34 39.05
C ARG A 45 -25.86 20.20 39.58
N LEU A 46 -26.40 21.27 40.18
CA LEU A 46 -27.78 21.34 40.66
C LEU A 46 -28.81 21.71 39.57
N SER A 47 -28.37 21.95 38.32
CA SER A 47 -29.28 22.27 37.22
C SER A 47 -29.94 21.00 36.68
N GLU A 48 -31.25 21.05 36.47
CA GLU A 48 -32.03 19.99 35.80
C GLU A 48 -31.36 19.51 34.49
N THR A 49 -30.79 20.42 33.70
CA THR A 49 -30.07 20.08 32.45
C THR A 49 -28.87 19.16 32.67
N HIS A 50 -28.16 19.28 33.80
CA HIS A 50 -27.06 18.40 34.16
C HIS A 50 -27.56 17.09 34.76
N GLN A 51 -28.61 17.15 35.59
CA GLN A 51 -29.24 15.98 36.21
C GLN A 51 -29.84 15.05 35.14
N ARG A 52 -30.55 15.60 34.14
CA ARG A 52 -31.07 14.85 33.00
C ARG A 52 -29.95 14.18 32.20
N GLN A 53 -28.86 14.90 31.93
CA GLN A 53 -27.71 14.33 31.23
C GLN A 53 -27.03 13.22 32.05
N MET A 54 -26.97 13.36 33.37
CA MET A 54 -26.47 12.32 34.28
C MET A 54 -27.39 11.09 34.31
N GLN A 55 -28.72 11.27 34.26
CA GLN A 55 -29.67 10.15 34.16
C GLN A 55 -29.46 9.34 32.88
N ILE A 56 -29.23 10.01 31.74
CA ILE A 56 -28.94 9.33 30.46
C ILE A 56 -27.58 8.61 30.53
N PHE A 57 -26.56 9.21 31.17
CA PHE A 57 -25.29 8.53 31.41
C PHE A 57 -25.43 7.31 32.34
N CYS A 58 -26.30 7.36 33.36
CA CYS A 58 -26.58 6.23 34.22
C CYS A 58 -27.34 5.08 33.54
N GLN A 59 -28.00 5.33 32.39
CA GLN A 59 -28.65 4.29 31.58
C GLN A 59 -27.63 3.54 30.70
N ASP A 60 -26.82 4.30 29.95
CA ASP A 60 -25.96 3.78 28.85
C ASP A 60 -24.46 4.09 29.07
N ALA A 61 -23.95 4.01 30.30
CA ALA A 61 -22.62 4.52 30.68
C ALA A 61 -21.47 4.09 29.73
N ASN A 62 -21.43 2.81 29.33
CA ASN A 62 -20.40 2.27 28.42
C ASN A 62 -20.40 2.97 27.06
N LYS A 63 -21.57 3.24 26.49
CA LYS A 63 -21.74 3.87 25.17
C LYS A 63 -21.16 5.29 25.14
N PHE A 64 -21.35 6.06 26.22
CA PHE A 64 -20.71 7.37 26.36
C PHE A 64 -19.19 7.27 26.49
N MET A 65 -18.68 6.30 27.26
CA MET A 65 -17.24 6.07 27.39
C MET A 65 -16.62 5.65 26.04
N ASP A 66 -17.29 4.83 25.24
CA ASP A 66 -16.86 4.44 23.89
C ASP A 66 -16.93 5.62 22.90
N GLU A 67 -17.97 6.44 22.94
CA GLU A 67 -18.11 7.64 22.09
C GLU A 67 -17.01 8.67 22.39
N TYR A 68 -16.77 8.99 23.67
CA TYR A 68 -15.68 9.87 24.08
C TYR A 68 -14.31 9.29 23.73
N SER A 69 -14.11 7.97 23.86
CA SER A 69 -12.86 7.30 23.48
C SER A 69 -12.61 7.34 21.97
N SER A 70 -13.66 7.12 21.15
CA SER A 70 -13.61 7.21 19.69
C SER A 70 -13.28 8.63 19.22
N MET A 71 -13.91 9.65 19.82
CA MET A 71 -13.66 11.05 19.49
C MET A 71 -12.28 11.53 19.98
N PHE A 72 -11.83 11.09 21.15
CA PHE A 72 -10.47 11.33 21.67
C PHE A 72 -9.41 10.73 20.74
N GLU A 73 -9.57 9.46 20.32
CA GLU A 73 -8.66 8.85 19.36
C GLU A 73 -8.66 9.61 18.03
N LYS A 74 -9.84 9.96 17.50
CA LYS A 74 -9.98 10.68 16.23
C LYS A 74 -9.20 12.01 16.25
N GLU A 75 -9.28 12.76 17.35
CA GLU A 75 -8.55 14.02 17.51
C GLU A 75 -7.05 13.83 17.71
N PHE A 76 -6.63 12.84 18.51
CA PHE A 76 -5.22 12.51 18.64
C PHE A 76 -4.61 12.08 17.29
N MET A 77 -5.32 11.25 16.54
CA MET A 77 -4.92 10.80 15.21
C MET A 77 -4.99 11.92 14.15
N ARG A 78 -5.88 12.91 14.30
CA ARG A 78 -5.87 14.15 13.50
C ARG A 78 -4.57 14.93 13.73
N LEU A 79 -4.12 15.08 14.97
CA LEU A 79 -2.85 15.75 15.31
C LEU A 79 -1.63 14.96 14.80
N MET A 80 -1.62 13.64 14.93
CA MET A 80 -0.57 12.78 14.37
C MET A 80 -0.51 12.90 12.83
N LYS A 81 -1.65 12.83 12.14
CA LYS A 81 -1.75 12.98 10.67
C LYS A 81 -1.31 14.37 10.17
N THR A 82 -1.62 15.44 10.91
CA THR A 82 -1.36 16.82 10.45
C THR A 82 0.01 17.35 10.86
N LYS A 83 0.41 17.20 12.12
CA LYS A 83 1.64 17.83 12.67
C LYS A 83 2.83 16.87 12.77
N TYR A 84 2.59 15.59 13.00
CA TYR A 84 3.64 14.61 13.39
C TYR A 84 3.77 13.43 12.41
N CYS A 85 3.35 13.61 11.15
CA CYS A 85 3.23 12.54 10.15
C CYS A 85 4.56 11.99 9.59
N ARG A 86 5.70 12.60 9.92
CA ARG A 86 7.04 12.23 9.43
C ARG A 86 8.09 12.09 10.53
N THR A 87 7.72 12.29 11.80
CA THR A 87 8.68 12.40 12.91
C THR A 87 8.24 11.52 14.07
N ARG A 88 9.19 10.79 14.67
CA ARG A 88 8.96 10.17 15.96
C ARG A 88 8.88 11.26 17.04
N ILE A 89 7.80 11.26 17.81
CA ILE A 89 7.47 12.32 18.77
C ILE A 89 7.13 11.71 20.14
N LEU A 90 7.43 12.43 21.23
CA LEU A 90 7.06 11.98 22.58
C LEU A 90 5.53 12.07 22.76
N ALA A 91 4.89 11.01 23.25
CA ALA A 91 3.44 10.95 23.42
C ALA A 91 2.87 12.11 24.25
N ASN A 92 3.59 12.52 25.31
CA ASN A 92 3.18 13.63 26.16
C ASN A 92 3.17 14.98 25.41
N THR A 93 4.03 15.17 24.40
CA THR A 93 4.02 16.39 23.56
C THR A 93 2.77 16.46 22.69
N VAL A 94 2.33 15.33 22.14
CA VAL A 94 1.09 15.25 21.35
C VAL A 94 -0.13 15.47 22.24
N TYR A 95 -0.17 14.82 23.40
CA TYR A 95 -1.23 14.98 24.41
C TYR A 95 -1.33 16.43 24.92
N THR A 96 -0.21 17.07 25.23
CA THR A 96 -0.15 18.50 25.61
C THR A 96 -0.65 19.40 24.48
N ASN A 97 -0.34 19.06 23.21
CA ASN A 97 -0.84 19.84 22.07
C ASN A 97 -2.36 19.71 21.90
N MET A 98 -2.92 18.52 22.17
CA MET A 98 -4.37 18.28 22.17
C MET A 98 -5.08 19.04 23.31
N ILE A 99 -4.52 19.04 24.53
CA ILE A 99 -5.07 19.79 25.68
C ILE A 99 -5.12 21.31 25.42
N SER A 100 -4.29 21.83 24.52
CA SER A 100 -4.28 23.27 24.19
C SER A 100 -5.58 23.75 23.52
N ASP A 101 -6.32 22.87 22.84
CA ASP A 101 -7.63 23.17 22.28
C ASP A 101 -8.69 23.18 23.40
N LYS A 102 -9.46 24.28 23.52
CA LYS A 102 -10.41 24.49 24.64
C LYS A 102 -11.54 23.45 24.74
N THR A 103 -11.80 22.73 23.64
CA THR A 103 -12.87 21.72 23.49
C THR A 103 -12.33 20.29 23.39
N HIS A 104 -11.11 20.03 23.87
CA HIS A 104 -10.60 18.66 23.94
C HIS A 104 -11.40 17.82 24.95
N ILE A 105 -11.52 16.52 24.67
CA ILE A 105 -12.00 15.53 25.64
C ILE A 105 -10.86 15.25 26.63
N HIS A 106 -11.11 15.39 27.92
CA HIS A 106 -10.12 15.06 28.93
C HIS A 106 -9.97 13.53 29.07
N MET A 107 -8.75 13.02 29.20
CA MET A 107 -8.44 11.59 29.17
C MET A 107 -9.25 10.76 30.19
N ASN A 108 -9.50 11.31 31.39
CA ASN A 108 -10.35 10.71 32.43
C ASN A 108 -11.82 10.45 32.03
N ALA A 109 -12.30 11.01 30.90
CA ALA A 109 -13.63 10.75 30.35
C ALA A 109 -13.64 9.66 29.27
N THR A 110 -12.51 8.98 29.06
CA THR A 110 -12.33 7.88 28.11
C THR A 110 -12.06 6.57 28.85
N VAL A 111 -12.06 5.46 28.14
CA VAL A 111 -11.66 4.14 28.67
C VAL A 111 -10.16 4.12 29.09
N TRP A 112 -9.33 5.04 28.58
CA TRP A 112 -7.91 5.11 28.91
C TRP A 112 -7.65 6.11 30.05
N VAL A 113 -7.54 5.60 31.27
CA VAL A 113 -7.24 6.44 32.45
C VAL A 113 -5.82 7.04 32.39
N THR A 114 -4.85 6.35 31.75
CA THR A 114 -3.49 6.85 31.58
C THR A 114 -3.08 6.98 30.11
N LEU A 115 -2.16 7.92 29.83
CA LEU A 115 -1.59 8.11 28.50
C LEU A 115 -0.81 6.86 28.04
N THR A 116 -0.23 6.10 28.98
CA THR A 116 0.47 4.85 28.70
C THR A 116 -0.50 3.78 28.15
N ASP A 117 -1.68 3.64 28.74
CA ASP A 117 -2.69 2.67 28.27
C ASP A 117 -3.18 2.99 26.86
N PHE A 118 -3.39 4.28 26.57
CA PHE A 118 -3.74 4.75 25.24
C PHE A 118 -2.62 4.52 24.21
N VAL A 119 -1.35 4.80 24.57
CA VAL A 119 -0.18 4.49 23.71
C VAL A 119 -0.08 2.99 23.43
N LEU A 120 -0.27 2.15 24.46
CA LEU A 120 -0.27 0.70 24.30
C LEU A 120 -1.43 0.22 23.42
N TYR A 121 -2.59 0.87 23.48
CA TYR A 121 -3.72 0.64 22.57
C TYR A 121 -3.40 1.04 21.12
N LEU A 122 -2.77 2.19 20.87
CA LEU A 122 -2.32 2.60 19.53
C LEU A 122 -1.29 1.64 18.92
N GLY A 123 -0.43 1.06 19.76
CA GLY A 123 0.49 -0.02 19.38
C GLY A 123 -0.23 -1.33 19.08
N LYS A 124 -1.14 -1.80 19.96
CA LYS A 124 -1.94 -3.03 19.77
C LYS A 124 -2.80 -2.98 18.50
N THR A 125 -3.40 -1.82 18.19
CA THR A 125 -4.17 -1.62 16.96
C THR A 125 -3.28 -1.39 15.73
N GLY A 126 -1.98 -1.16 15.90
CA GLY A 126 -1.01 -0.88 14.84
C GLY A 126 -1.33 0.42 14.08
N LYS A 127 -1.85 1.44 14.78
CA LYS A 127 -2.12 2.78 14.24
C LYS A 127 -0.88 3.69 14.34
N CYS A 128 -0.07 3.47 15.38
CA CYS A 128 1.26 4.04 15.54
C CYS A 128 2.27 2.93 15.88
N LYS A 129 3.51 3.08 15.40
CA LYS A 129 4.67 2.34 15.94
C LYS A 129 5.08 3.02 17.24
N ILE A 130 5.31 2.22 18.28
CA ILE A 130 5.62 2.71 19.63
C ILE A 130 7.04 2.27 20.03
N GLU A 131 7.81 3.19 20.61
CA GLU A 131 9.16 2.94 21.13
C GLU A 131 9.22 3.42 22.59
N GLN A 132 9.58 2.53 23.52
CA GLN A 132 9.81 2.92 24.91
C GLN A 132 11.26 3.40 25.08
N THR A 133 11.47 4.46 25.86
CA THR A 133 12.80 5.02 26.17
C THR A 133 12.77 5.58 27.59
N GLU A 134 13.93 5.80 28.21
CA GLU A 134 14.08 6.37 29.57
C GLU A 134 13.30 7.68 29.77
N ARG A 135 13.14 8.49 28.69
CA ARG A 135 12.37 9.75 28.70
C ARG A 135 10.87 9.58 28.47
N GLY A 136 10.37 8.35 28.40
CA GLY A 136 8.97 8.01 28.14
C GLY A 136 8.71 7.40 26.76
N TRP A 137 7.44 7.43 26.35
CA TRP A 137 6.96 6.78 25.13
C TRP A 137 7.09 7.67 23.89
N TYR A 138 7.75 7.15 22.86
CA TYR A 138 7.80 7.73 21.52
C TYR A 138 6.76 7.06 20.60
N LEU A 139 6.16 7.88 19.73
CA LEU A 139 5.15 7.51 18.74
C LEU A 139 5.63 7.87 17.33
N GLU A 140 5.42 6.98 16.38
CA GLU A 140 5.62 7.18 14.95
C GLU A 140 4.33 6.78 14.21
N TYR A 141 3.74 7.69 13.44
CA TYR A 141 2.45 7.46 12.78
C TYR A 141 2.56 6.52 11.58
N ILE A 142 1.70 5.48 11.52
CA ILE A 142 1.66 4.52 10.40
C ILE A 142 0.51 4.89 9.46
N ASP A 143 0.83 5.52 8.33
CA ASP A 143 -0.16 5.87 7.32
C ASP A 143 -0.58 4.67 6.45
N ARG A 144 -1.51 3.86 6.98
CA ARG A 144 -2.11 2.71 6.27
C ARG A 144 -2.74 3.11 4.94
N GLU A 145 -3.34 4.30 4.86
CA GLU A 145 -4.04 4.78 3.66
C GLU A 145 -3.03 5.13 2.56
N LYS A 146 -1.95 5.83 2.92
CA LYS A 146 -0.83 6.06 1.98
C LYS A 146 -0.19 4.75 1.53
N ILE A 147 0.13 3.85 2.47
CA ILE A 147 0.75 2.56 2.17
C ILE A 147 -0.10 1.75 1.18
N GLU A 148 -1.42 1.69 1.37
CA GLU A 148 -2.29 0.93 0.47
C GLU A 148 -2.48 1.61 -0.90
N ARG A 149 -2.58 2.95 -0.93
CA ARG A 149 -2.58 3.75 -2.17
C ARG A 149 -1.30 3.51 -2.98
N GLU A 150 -0.15 3.45 -2.33
CA GLU A 150 1.17 3.27 -2.95
C GLU A 150 1.38 1.82 -3.43
N LYS A 151 0.92 0.81 -2.69
CA LYS A 151 0.81 -0.58 -3.19
C LYS A 151 -0.11 -0.68 -4.41
N ALA A 152 -1.29 -0.06 -4.37
CA ALA A 152 -2.25 -0.10 -5.48
C ALA A 152 -1.69 0.56 -6.74
N PHE A 153 -1.00 1.70 -6.59
CA PHE A 153 -0.29 2.36 -7.68
C PHE A 153 0.84 1.49 -8.26
N ASN A 154 1.67 0.89 -7.41
CA ASN A 154 2.75 0.00 -7.86
C ASN A 154 2.19 -1.27 -8.55
N LYS A 155 1.10 -1.85 -8.03
CA LYS A 155 0.37 -2.95 -8.68
C LYS A 155 -0.18 -2.55 -10.06
N LYS A 156 -0.77 -1.35 -10.19
CA LYS A 156 -1.19 -0.82 -11.50
C LYS A 156 0.01 -0.70 -12.45
N LYS A 157 1.10 -0.05 -12.01
CA LYS A 157 2.30 0.16 -12.84
C LYS A 157 2.92 -1.15 -13.33
N LYS A 158 2.93 -2.21 -12.50
CA LYS A 158 3.40 -3.55 -12.91
C LYS A 158 2.51 -4.21 -13.96
N ILE A 159 1.18 -4.07 -13.84
CA ILE A 159 0.23 -4.57 -14.85
C ILE A 159 0.37 -3.79 -16.16
N GLU A 160 0.51 -2.47 -16.07
CA GLU A 160 0.69 -1.55 -17.19
C GLU A 160 1.98 -1.87 -17.98
N TYR A 161 3.11 -2.04 -17.28
CA TYR A 161 4.38 -2.46 -17.88
C TYR A 161 4.31 -3.85 -18.55
N SER A 162 3.71 -4.84 -17.89
CA SER A 162 3.55 -6.18 -18.46
C SER A 162 2.61 -6.22 -19.69
N TYR A 163 1.60 -5.35 -19.73
CA TYR A 163 0.75 -5.17 -20.91
C TYR A 163 1.53 -4.49 -22.05
N GLU A 164 2.39 -3.53 -21.74
CA GLU A 164 3.21 -2.80 -22.71
C GLU A 164 4.27 -3.70 -23.36
N GLU A 165 4.97 -4.55 -22.60
CA GLU A 165 5.85 -5.61 -23.16
C GLU A 165 5.13 -6.56 -24.13
N MET A 166 3.90 -6.97 -23.79
CA MET A 166 3.10 -7.86 -24.64
C MET A 166 2.59 -7.15 -25.90
N LYS A 167 2.28 -5.86 -25.79
CA LYS A 167 1.90 -5.00 -26.92
C LYS A 167 3.08 -4.77 -27.86
N GLU A 168 4.27 -4.53 -27.33
CA GLU A 168 5.50 -4.36 -28.12
C GLU A 168 5.83 -5.62 -28.93
N LYS A 169 5.79 -6.80 -28.30
CA LYS A 169 5.95 -8.09 -28.98
C LYS A 169 4.95 -8.26 -30.13
N LYS A 170 3.67 -8.00 -29.88
CA LYS A 170 2.60 -8.10 -30.90
C LYS A 170 2.75 -7.08 -32.04
N ILE A 171 3.29 -5.89 -31.77
CA ILE A 171 3.65 -4.91 -32.80
C ILE A 171 4.82 -5.42 -33.65
N ASN A 172 5.87 -5.94 -33.01
CA ASN A 172 7.05 -6.48 -33.70
C ASN A 172 6.69 -7.71 -34.56
N GLU A 173 5.82 -8.59 -34.09
CA GLU A 173 5.27 -9.71 -34.85
C GLU A 173 4.55 -9.24 -36.14
N VAL A 174 3.66 -8.26 -36.03
CA VAL A 174 2.94 -7.69 -37.20
C VAL A 174 3.90 -6.98 -38.17
N ILE A 175 4.93 -6.29 -37.68
CA ILE A 175 5.98 -5.69 -38.51
C ILE A 175 6.76 -6.78 -39.28
N GLU A 176 7.11 -7.88 -38.62
CA GLU A 176 7.81 -9.00 -39.25
C GLU A 176 6.94 -9.76 -40.26
N GLU A 177 5.63 -9.89 -40.03
CA GLU A 177 4.71 -10.42 -41.04
C GLU A 177 4.58 -9.49 -42.25
N ALA A 178 4.42 -8.17 -42.04
CA ALA A 178 4.34 -7.18 -43.12
C ALA A 178 5.61 -7.13 -43.99
N LYS A 179 6.79 -7.32 -43.39
CA LYS A 179 8.06 -7.49 -44.12
C LYS A 179 8.03 -8.74 -45.00
N LYS A 180 7.58 -9.88 -44.44
CA LYS A 180 7.53 -11.17 -45.15
C LYS A 180 6.49 -11.23 -46.26
N THR A 181 5.41 -10.45 -46.19
CA THR A 181 4.41 -10.34 -47.26
C THR A 181 4.79 -9.32 -48.35
N GLY A 182 5.92 -8.61 -48.21
CA GLY A 182 6.35 -7.58 -49.17
C GLY A 182 5.50 -6.31 -49.15
N GLN A 183 4.66 -6.11 -48.12
CA GLN A 183 3.79 -4.94 -47.96
C GLN A 183 4.32 -3.93 -46.93
N PHE A 184 5.56 -4.14 -46.46
CA PHE A 184 6.28 -3.21 -45.60
C PHE A 184 6.74 -1.97 -46.39
N ILE A 185 5.89 -0.95 -46.44
CA ILE A 185 6.31 0.40 -46.84
C ILE A 185 7.15 0.96 -45.70
N GLN A 186 8.44 1.13 -45.94
CA GLN A 186 9.36 1.76 -45.00
C GLN A 186 9.00 3.24 -44.88
N SER A 187 8.66 3.69 -43.66
CA SER A 187 8.07 5.02 -43.45
C SER A 187 9.12 6.14 -43.46
N GLU A 188 9.56 6.53 -44.65
CA GLU A 188 10.33 7.75 -44.84
C GLU A 188 9.48 8.98 -44.49
N TYR A 189 10.10 10.00 -43.87
CA TYR A 189 9.42 11.23 -43.50
C TYR A 189 9.18 12.09 -44.75
N THR A 190 8.06 11.87 -45.43
CA THR A 190 7.59 12.75 -46.51
C THR A 190 7.00 14.02 -45.90
N GLY A 191 7.78 15.10 -45.88
CA GLY A 191 7.24 16.43 -45.59
C GLY A 191 6.16 16.81 -46.60
N ILE A 192 5.08 17.44 -46.16
CA ILE A 192 4.00 17.88 -47.06
C ILE A 192 4.46 19.12 -47.84
N GLU A 193 5.12 18.90 -48.97
CA GLU A 193 5.50 19.94 -49.92
C GLU A 193 4.26 20.50 -50.63
N LYS A 194 3.81 21.67 -50.16
CA LYS A 194 2.68 22.40 -50.76
C LYS A 194 3.11 23.07 -52.07
N LYS A 195 2.74 22.48 -53.21
CA LYS A 195 2.68 23.23 -54.47
C LYS A 195 1.33 23.96 -54.54
N ASN A 196 1.37 25.29 -54.43
CA ASN A 196 0.28 26.25 -54.64
C ASN A 196 -1.04 26.05 -53.84
N ASN A 197 -0.99 26.44 -52.57
CA ASN A 197 -2.07 27.13 -51.83
C ASN A 197 -3.50 26.53 -51.75
N GLU A 198 -3.73 25.27 -52.12
CA GLU A 198 -5.03 24.62 -51.87
C GLU A 198 -5.25 24.31 -50.37
N LYS A 199 -6.51 24.46 -49.92
CA LYS A 199 -6.91 24.13 -48.54
C LYS A 199 -7.10 22.62 -48.39
N ILE A 200 -6.20 21.98 -47.64
CA ILE A 200 -6.34 20.59 -47.21
C ILE A 200 -7.50 20.48 -46.20
N VAL A 201 -8.71 20.24 -46.69
CA VAL A 201 -9.90 19.97 -45.85
C VAL A 201 -9.85 18.52 -45.39
N ILE A 202 -9.23 18.28 -44.24
CA ILE A 202 -9.32 16.99 -43.56
C ILE A 202 -10.73 16.85 -43.00
N SER A 203 -11.61 16.17 -43.74
CA SER A 203 -12.96 15.79 -43.33
C SER A 203 -12.92 14.68 -42.28
N SER A 204 -12.39 15.02 -41.10
CA SER A 204 -12.50 14.19 -39.89
C SER A 204 -13.97 13.77 -39.67
N VAL A 205 -14.17 12.53 -39.23
CA VAL A 205 -15.49 11.87 -39.21
C VAL A 205 -16.35 12.43 -38.08
N LYS A 206 -16.87 13.64 -38.28
CA LYS A 206 -17.73 14.34 -37.34
C LYS A 206 -19.15 13.77 -37.43
N ALA A 207 -19.58 13.07 -36.39
CA ALA A 207 -20.93 12.53 -36.30
C ALA A 207 -21.98 13.67 -36.30
N SER A 208 -22.96 13.53 -37.20
CA SER A 208 -24.32 14.09 -37.19
C SER A 208 -24.55 15.50 -36.63
N SER A 209 -24.77 16.47 -37.53
CA SER A 209 -25.59 17.66 -37.24
C SER A 209 -26.34 18.14 -38.50
N THR A 210 -27.63 17.77 -38.57
CA THR A 210 -28.78 18.41 -39.26
C THR A 210 -28.59 19.36 -40.45
N ASN A 211 -29.34 19.09 -41.53
CA ASN A 211 -29.44 19.85 -42.78
C ASN A 211 -29.83 21.34 -42.62
N THR A 212 -29.34 22.17 -43.54
CA THR A 212 -30.15 22.97 -44.51
C THR A 212 -29.34 23.15 -45.80
N ALA A 213 -29.97 23.58 -46.91
CA ALA A 213 -29.42 23.45 -48.26
C ALA A 213 -29.27 24.78 -49.00
N THR A 214 -28.39 24.83 -50.01
CA THR A 214 -28.67 25.36 -51.37
C THR A 214 -27.62 24.91 -52.40
N ALA A 215 -28.08 24.83 -53.66
CA ALA A 215 -27.34 24.85 -54.93
C ALA A 215 -26.12 25.82 -54.96
N ASN A 216 -25.10 25.70 -55.83
CA ASN A 216 -24.70 24.72 -56.86
C ASN A 216 -23.20 24.98 -57.20
N ASN A 217 -22.43 24.17 -57.93
CA ASN A 217 -22.66 22.86 -58.58
C ASN A 217 -21.41 21.95 -58.32
N ASP A 218 -20.75 21.15 -59.17
CA ASP A 218 -20.94 20.66 -60.56
C ASP A 218 -20.38 19.20 -60.70
N GLY A 219 -20.15 18.70 -61.92
CA GLY A 219 -19.73 17.34 -62.22
C GLY A 219 -18.26 16.98 -61.91
N ILE A 220 -18.08 15.95 -61.09
CA ILE A 220 -16.95 14.99 -61.02
C ILE A 220 -17.48 13.75 -60.25
N PRO A 221 -17.13 12.50 -60.62
CA PRO A 221 -17.79 11.30 -60.09
C PRO A 221 -17.45 11.02 -58.61
N LYS A 222 -18.44 11.16 -57.72
CA LYS A 222 -18.33 10.87 -56.28
C LYS A 222 -18.45 9.37 -55.95
N SER A 223 -17.48 8.55 -56.37
CA SER A 223 -17.39 7.14 -55.98
C SER A 223 -16.69 6.96 -54.63
N ASN A 224 -17.47 6.87 -53.55
CA ASN A 224 -16.96 6.56 -52.21
C ASN A 224 -16.57 5.08 -52.10
N ILE A 225 -15.35 4.73 -52.50
CA ILE A 225 -14.80 3.35 -52.54
C ILE A 225 -15.05 2.55 -51.24
N PHE A 226 -14.97 3.20 -50.07
CA PHE A 226 -15.26 2.56 -48.78
C PHE A 226 -16.73 2.14 -48.58
N LEU A 227 -17.69 2.84 -49.21
CA LEU A 227 -19.11 2.58 -49.04
C LEU A 227 -19.58 1.34 -49.81
N ASP A 228 -19.01 1.08 -50.99
CA ASP A 228 -19.39 -0.08 -51.80
C ASP A 228 -18.78 -1.39 -51.30
N ILE A 229 -17.60 -1.34 -50.67
CA ILE A 229 -17.02 -2.48 -49.92
C ILE A 229 -17.97 -2.91 -48.78
N LEU A 230 -18.56 -1.95 -48.06
CA LEU A 230 -19.55 -2.21 -47.01
C LEU A 230 -20.86 -2.83 -47.56
N LYS A 231 -21.32 -2.42 -48.75
CA LYS A 231 -22.48 -3.05 -49.42
C LYS A 231 -22.19 -4.50 -49.81
N GLN A 232 -21.03 -4.76 -50.42
CA GLN A 232 -20.66 -6.11 -50.90
C GLN A 232 -20.61 -7.15 -49.77
N ASN A 233 -20.14 -6.78 -48.57
CA ASN A 233 -20.13 -7.68 -47.42
C ASN A 233 -21.54 -7.93 -46.86
N LYS A 234 -22.46 -6.94 -46.94
CA LYS A 234 -23.84 -7.08 -46.45
C LYS A 234 -24.72 -8.00 -47.32
N ILE A 235 -24.40 -8.12 -48.61
CA ILE A 235 -25.09 -9.03 -49.54
C ILE A 235 -24.68 -10.49 -49.28
N LYS A 236 -23.42 -10.76 -48.92
CA LYS A 236 -22.94 -12.13 -48.66
C LYS A 236 -23.57 -12.75 -47.41
N SER A 237 -23.71 -11.98 -46.34
CA SER A 237 -24.32 -12.46 -45.09
C SER A 237 -25.82 -12.80 -45.18
N ALA A 238 -26.51 -12.42 -46.26
CA ALA A 238 -27.94 -12.71 -46.44
C ALA A 238 -28.21 -14.09 -47.06
N ASN A 239 -27.31 -14.61 -47.91
CA ASN A 239 -27.53 -15.86 -48.64
C ASN A 239 -27.16 -17.13 -47.83
N ASP A 240 -26.30 -17.02 -46.82
CA ASP A 240 -25.84 -18.17 -46.03
C ASP A 240 -26.87 -18.67 -44.98
N GLN A 241 -27.97 -17.95 -44.77
CA GLN A 241 -29.01 -18.32 -43.78
C GLN A 241 -30.18 -19.16 -44.35
N LEU A 242 -30.18 -19.49 -45.65
CA LEU A 242 -31.30 -20.21 -46.31
C LEU A 242 -30.90 -21.54 -46.97
N LYS A 243 -29.75 -22.12 -46.61
CA LYS A 243 -29.26 -23.43 -47.14
C LYS A 243 -28.64 -24.36 -46.09
N ALA A 244 -28.92 -24.17 -44.81
CA ALA A 244 -28.31 -24.93 -43.72
C ALA A 244 -29.24 -25.93 -43.02
N GLU A 245 -30.45 -26.17 -43.55
CA GLU A 245 -31.49 -27.00 -42.91
C GLU A 245 -31.93 -28.20 -43.78
N SER A 246 -30.99 -28.79 -44.52
CA SER A 246 -31.22 -30.07 -45.22
C SER A 246 -29.96 -30.94 -45.33
N ILE A 247 -30.11 -32.19 -44.91
CA ILE A 247 -29.27 -33.37 -45.21
C ILE A 247 -27.82 -33.34 -44.70
N LYS A 248 -27.59 -34.10 -43.62
CA LYS A 248 -26.33 -34.84 -43.38
C LYS A 248 -26.64 -36.32 -43.23
N LYS A 249 -26.16 -37.14 -44.15
CA LYS A 249 -25.91 -38.59 -43.98
C LYS A 249 -25.00 -39.07 -45.11
N GLU A 250 -24.15 -40.04 -44.78
CA GLU A 250 -23.27 -40.80 -45.71
C GLU A 250 -22.25 -39.96 -46.53
N GLU A 251 -21.24 -40.58 -47.15
CA GLU A 251 -20.12 -41.21 -46.41
C GLU A 251 -18.80 -41.12 -47.22
N ALA A 252 -17.71 -41.55 -46.58
CA ALA A 252 -16.42 -42.00 -47.15
C ALA A 252 -15.83 -41.40 -48.47
N LEU A 253 -14.64 -40.80 -48.31
CA LEU A 253 -13.44 -41.03 -49.14
C LEU A 253 -13.40 -40.55 -50.61
N SER A 254 -12.76 -39.40 -50.82
CA SER A 254 -11.74 -39.24 -51.88
C SER A 254 -10.67 -38.21 -51.46
N LYS A 255 -9.46 -38.33 -52.02
CA LYS A 255 -8.37 -37.36 -51.81
C LYS A 255 -8.34 -36.38 -53.00
N ASP A 256 -8.21 -35.08 -52.73
CA ASP A 256 -7.17 -34.30 -53.41
C ASP A 256 -6.73 -33.06 -52.60
N LYS A 257 -5.62 -32.43 -53.02
CA LYS A 257 -5.00 -31.26 -52.40
C LYS A 257 -5.36 -29.97 -53.15
N SER A 258 -5.86 -28.96 -52.45
CA SER A 258 -5.58 -27.56 -52.82
C SER A 258 -5.38 -26.69 -51.57
N GLN A 259 -4.52 -25.68 -51.68
CA GLN A 259 -4.14 -24.81 -50.57
C GLN A 259 -4.87 -23.47 -50.66
N ASN A 260 -5.81 -23.20 -49.75
CA ASN A 260 -6.41 -21.88 -49.62
C ASN A 260 -5.86 -21.14 -48.38
N LYS A 261 -4.94 -20.21 -48.61
CA LYS A 261 -4.43 -19.30 -47.56
C LYS A 261 -5.54 -18.35 -47.11
N LYS A 262 -5.90 -18.36 -45.83
CA LYS A 262 -6.76 -17.33 -45.23
C LYS A 262 -6.03 -15.98 -45.26
N ARG A 263 -6.74 -14.89 -45.57
CA ARG A 263 -6.16 -13.54 -45.59
C ARG A 263 -5.85 -13.08 -44.14
N PRO A 264 -4.75 -12.34 -43.90
CA PRO A 264 -4.50 -11.73 -42.60
C PRO A 264 -5.56 -10.67 -42.28
N MET A 265 -5.81 -10.47 -40.97
CA MET A 265 -6.84 -9.56 -40.46
C MET A 265 -6.47 -8.10 -40.72
N SER A 266 -7.47 -7.25 -40.97
CA SER A 266 -7.24 -5.81 -41.18
C SER A 266 -6.85 -5.10 -39.88
N SER A 267 -6.00 -4.07 -39.96
CA SER A 267 -5.53 -3.30 -38.80
C SER A 267 -6.67 -2.66 -37.99
N LEU A 268 -7.78 -2.30 -38.66
CA LEU A 268 -8.99 -1.80 -38.03
C LEU A 268 -9.67 -2.87 -37.14
N GLU A 269 -9.63 -4.13 -37.56
CA GLU A 269 -10.29 -5.24 -36.87
C GLU A 269 -9.48 -5.68 -35.64
N LEU A 270 -8.15 -5.64 -35.73
CA LEU A 270 -7.23 -5.71 -34.58
C LEU A 270 -7.49 -4.60 -33.56
N LEU A 271 -7.71 -3.36 -34.00
CA LEU A 271 -8.05 -2.22 -33.13
C LEU A 271 -9.43 -2.35 -32.48
N ILE A 272 -10.41 -2.94 -33.17
CA ILE A 272 -11.73 -3.24 -32.59
C ILE A 272 -11.61 -4.33 -31.53
N MET A 273 -10.90 -5.44 -31.82
CA MET A 273 -10.65 -6.50 -30.83
C MET A 273 -9.89 -5.98 -29.60
N GLU A 274 -8.84 -5.17 -29.77
CA GLU A 274 -8.07 -4.62 -28.63
C GLU A 274 -8.94 -3.68 -27.77
N ASN A 275 -9.82 -2.89 -28.38
CA ASN A 275 -10.79 -2.06 -27.65
C ASN A 275 -11.88 -2.89 -26.96
N GLU A 276 -12.35 -3.97 -27.55
CA GLU A 276 -13.25 -4.91 -26.89
C GLU A 276 -12.58 -5.63 -25.72
N GLU A 277 -11.35 -6.09 -25.87
CA GLU A 277 -10.58 -6.74 -24.79
C GLU A 277 -10.33 -5.78 -23.64
N LYS A 278 -9.95 -4.52 -23.93
CA LYS A 278 -9.85 -3.45 -22.92
C LYS A 278 -11.19 -3.18 -22.24
N LYS A 279 -12.31 -3.19 -22.97
CA LYS A 279 -13.67 -3.01 -22.41
C LYS A 279 -14.07 -4.21 -21.53
N LYS A 280 -13.74 -5.44 -21.94
CA LYS A 280 -13.93 -6.68 -21.16
C LYS A 280 -13.10 -6.65 -19.87
N LEU A 281 -11.79 -6.33 -19.93
CA LEU A 281 -10.94 -6.16 -18.74
C LEU A 281 -11.46 -5.07 -17.78
N LYS A 282 -11.85 -3.90 -18.33
CA LYS A 282 -12.36 -2.77 -17.55
C LYS A 282 -13.71 -3.09 -16.87
N ASN A 283 -14.51 -4.00 -17.43
CA ASN A 283 -15.74 -4.50 -16.84
C ASN A 283 -15.53 -5.66 -15.84
N LEU A 284 -14.39 -6.36 -15.88
CA LEU A 284 -14.04 -7.42 -14.91
C LEU A 284 -13.48 -6.86 -13.59
N LEU A 285 -12.70 -5.78 -13.65
CA LEU A 285 -12.07 -5.14 -12.49
C LEU A 285 -13.05 -4.75 -11.35
N PRO A 286 -14.28 -4.24 -11.59
CA PRO A 286 -15.24 -3.93 -10.53
C PRO A 286 -15.79 -5.15 -9.77
N ASN A 287 -15.92 -6.31 -10.43
CA ASN A 287 -16.60 -7.47 -9.83
C ASN A 287 -15.75 -8.20 -8.79
N LEU A 288 -14.41 -8.18 -8.91
CA LEU A 288 -13.51 -8.75 -7.92
C LEU A 288 -13.65 -8.05 -6.54
N ASN A 289 -13.85 -6.72 -6.52
CA ASN A 289 -14.05 -5.98 -5.28
C ASN A 289 -15.47 -6.14 -4.68
N LYS A 290 -16.47 -6.53 -5.47
CA LYS A 290 -17.79 -6.90 -4.92
C LYS A 290 -17.75 -8.21 -4.14
N ASN A 291 -17.10 -9.25 -4.67
CA ASN A 291 -17.05 -10.56 -4.01
C ASN A 291 -16.22 -10.56 -2.71
N ILE A 292 -15.24 -9.66 -2.56
CA ILE A 292 -14.50 -9.51 -1.28
C ILE A 292 -15.41 -8.86 -0.22
N ASN A 293 -16.19 -7.85 -0.57
CA ASN A 293 -17.06 -7.15 0.39
C ASN A 293 -18.37 -7.91 0.71
N ALA A 294 -18.81 -8.83 -0.16
CA ALA A 294 -19.98 -9.68 0.09
C ALA A 294 -19.73 -10.80 1.11
N ASN A 295 -18.47 -11.22 1.30
CA ASN A 295 -18.12 -12.35 2.17
C ASN A 295 -17.81 -11.93 3.63
N ASN A 296 -17.66 -10.63 3.91
CA ASN A 296 -17.42 -10.10 5.26
C ASN A 296 -18.69 -9.62 5.98
N SER A 297 -19.87 -9.74 5.37
CA SER A 297 -21.16 -9.27 5.91
C SER A 297 -22.12 -10.39 6.29
N LYS A 298 -21.60 -11.61 6.54
CA LYS A 298 -22.43 -12.80 6.81
C LYS A 298 -21.84 -13.79 7.84
N VAL A 299 -21.10 -13.27 8.82
CA VAL A 299 -20.58 -14.05 9.96
C VAL A 299 -20.83 -13.32 11.29
N GLU A 300 -22.10 -13.12 11.62
CA GLU A 300 -22.58 -12.91 13.00
C GLU A 300 -23.79 -13.83 13.21
N ASN A 301 -23.91 -14.42 14.42
CA ASN A 301 -24.79 -15.55 14.78
C ASN A 301 -24.53 -16.82 13.93
N THR A 302 -23.94 -17.90 14.45
CA THR A 302 -24.49 -18.71 15.56
C THR A 302 -23.41 -19.56 16.26
N HIS A 303 -23.61 -19.86 17.55
CA HIS A 303 -22.87 -20.89 18.31
C HIS A 303 -23.75 -22.12 18.55
N SER A 304 -23.37 -23.30 18.04
CA SER A 304 -23.70 -24.60 18.68
C SER A 304 -22.98 -25.82 18.06
N ILE A 305 -22.39 -26.63 18.93
CA ILE A 305 -22.38 -28.12 18.94
C ILE A 305 -21.78 -28.87 17.71
N THR A 306 -20.49 -29.20 17.86
CA THR A 306 -19.78 -30.45 17.48
C THR A 306 -20.09 -31.20 16.16
N ASN A 307 -19.03 -31.47 15.40
CA ASN A 307 -18.59 -32.85 15.16
C ASN A 307 -17.07 -32.95 14.91
N HIS A 308 -16.52 -34.17 14.86
CA HIS A 308 -15.09 -34.47 15.06
C HIS A 308 -14.39 -35.12 13.83
N MET A 309 -13.05 -35.23 13.87
CA MET A 309 -12.14 -35.81 12.84
C MET A 309 -11.98 -34.95 11.57
N ASN A 310 -10.79 -34.74 10.97
CA ASN A 310 -9.38 -34.93 11.34
C ASN A 310 -8.64 -33.61 10.94
N GLU A 311 -7.38 -33.28 11.27
CA GLU A 311 -6.17 -34.07 11.55
C GLU A 311 -5.38 -33.53 12.77
N ASN A 312 -4.29 -34.21 13.16
CA ASN A 312 -3.44 -33.87 14.31
C ASN A 312 -2.00 -33.48 13.88
N HIS A 313 -1.20 -33.05 14.87
CA HIS A 313 0.17 -32.50 14.80
C HIS A 313 0.26 -31.01 14.40
N ASP A 314 0.81 -30.10 15.22
CA ASP A 314 1.34 -30.25 16.58
C ASP A 314 0.99 -29.05 17.49
N LYS A 315 0.69 -29.35 18.77
CA LYS A 315 0.51 -28.35 19.84
C LYS A 315 1.52 -28.58 20.95
N LYS A 316 2.52 -27.69 21.10
CA LYS A 316 3.03 -27.13 22.38
C LYS A 316 4.40 -26.44 22.23
N LYS A 317 4.41 -25.10 22.19
CA LYS A 317 5.08 -24.19 23.15
C LYS A 317 5.09 -22.76 22.60
N LYS A 318 4.55 -21.80 23.37
CA LYS A 318 4.83 -20.37 23.17
C LYS A 318 6.02 -20.03 24.05
N ASP A 319 7.23 -20.14 23.49
CA ASP A 319 8.43 -19.77 24.24
C ASP A 319 8.55 -18.26 24.39
N LYS A 320 8.86 -17.82 25.61
CA LYS A 320 9.35 -16.48 25.89
C LYS A 320 10.76 -16.40 25.32
N ASN A 321 11.01 -15.58 24.29
CA ASN A 321 12.32 -15.00 23.87
C ASN A 321 12.25 -14.50 22.42
N ASN A 322 11.61 -13.35 22.17
CA ASN A 322 11.59 -12.77 20.81
C ASN A 322 12.92 -12.08 20.44
N ASP A 323 13.75 -11.74 21.43
CA ASP A 323 15.00 -10.99 21.25
C ASP A 323 16.16 -11.84 20.68
N ASP A 324 16.09 -13.18 20.77
CA ASP A 324 17.15 -14.08 20.28
C ASP A 324 17.28 -14.11 18.75
N TYR A 325 16.27 -13.63 18.02
CA TYR A 325 16.24 -13.65 16.56
C TYR A 325 17.12 -12.60 15.90
N ASP A 326 17.42 -11.46 16.56
CA ASP A 326 18.23 -10.39 15.96
C ASP A 326 19.75 -10.60 16.15
N ILE A 327 20.16 -11.52 17.02
CA ILE A 327 21.56 -11.74 17.38
C ILE A 327 22.30 -12.48 16.26
N TRP A 328 23.33 -11.82 15.70
CA TRP A 328 24.16 -12.32 14.60
C TRP A 328 25.62 -12.57 14.98
N ILE A 329 26.07 -12.08 16.15
CA ILE A 329 27.41 -12.39 16.67
C ILE A 329 27.59 -13.92 16.77
N THR A 330 28.70 -14.41 16.24
CA THR A 330 29.15 -15.80 16.37
C THR A 330 30.66 -15.81 16.64
N LYS A 331 31.18 -16.88 17.26
CA LYS A 331 32.62 -17.04 17.48
C LYS A 331 33.34 -17.32 16.14
N ASN A 332 34.61 -16.92 16.05
CA ASN A 332 35.50 -17.14 14.90
C ASN A 332 35.02 -16.50 13.57
N ILE A 333 34.46 -15.29 13.65
CA ILE A 333 34.21 -14.42 12.48
C ILE A 333 35.09 -13.16 12.55
N MET A 334 35.40 -12.58 11.39
CA MET A 334 36.12 -11.31 11.29
C MET A 334 35.14 -10.12 11.26
N VAL A 335 35.39 -9.16 12.15
CA VAL A 335 34.61 -7.92 12.26
C VAL A 335 35.51 -6.69 12.24
N LYS A 336 34.91 -5.55 11.92
CA LYS A 336 35.51 -4.21 11.96
C LYS A 336 34.78 -3.38 13.01
N ILE A 337 35.53 -2.67 13.85
CA ILE A 337 34.93 -1.77 14.84
C ILE A 337 34.58 -0.44 14.14
N VAL A 338 33.32 -0.01 14.30
CA VAL A 338 32.77 1.18 13.62
C VAL A 338 32.37 2.31 14.58
N ASP A 339 32.36 2.06 15.89
CA ASP A 339 32.17 3.11 16.88
C ASP A 339 33.42 4.02 16.97
N LYS A 340 33.19 5.34 16.84
CA LYS A 340 34.21 6.39 16.93
C LYS A 340 34.77 6.54 18.33
N ASN A 341 33.99 6.21 19.36
CA ASN A 341 34.36 6.37 20.77
C ASN A 341 35.26 5.22 21.26
N HIS A 342 35.45 4.17 20.43
CA HIS A 342 36.19 2.98 20.81
C HIS A 342 37.67 3.10 20.44
N LYS A 343 38.57 2.74 21.37
CA LYS A 343 40.05 2.83 21.24
C LYS A 343 40.62 2.22 19.93
N TYR A 344 39.92 1.24 19.36
CA TYR A 344 40.28 0.52 18.15
C TYR A 344 39.34 0.81 16.96
N TYR A 345 38.84 2.05 16.84
CA TYR A 345 38.00 2.50 15.72
C TYR A 345 38.62 2.20 14.36
N LYS A 346 37.81 1.74 13.40
CA LYS A 346 38.18 1.21 12.07
C LYS A 346 39.09 -0.03 12.05
N SER A 347 39.67 -0.47 13.18
CA SER A 347 40.48 -1.69 13.25
C SER A 347 39.63 -2.94 12.94
N LYS A 348 40.28 -3.96 12.38
CA LYS A 348 39.69 -5.30 12.14
C LYS A 348 40.16 -6.26 13.22
N GLY A 349 39.33 -7.24 13.58
CA GLY A 349 39.65 -8.27 14.56
C GLY A 349 38.79 -9.52 14.42
N VAL A 350 39.07 -10.56 15.21
CA VAL A 350 38.35 -11.83 15.20
C VAL A 350 37.64 -12.04 16.53
N ILE A 351 36.36 -12.41 16.47
CA ILE A 351 35.55 -12.69 17.67
C ILE A 351 36.04 -13.98 18.31
N THR A 352 36.57 -13.89 19.53
CA THR A 352 37.12 -15.01 20.30
C THR A 352 36.05 -15.60 21.21
N SER A 353 35.35 -14.74 21.95
CA SER A 353 34.30 -15.13 22.89
C SER A 353 33.03 -14.27 22.72
N ILE A 354 31.94 -14.71 23.35
CA ILE A 354 30.68 -13.99 23.50
C ILE A 354 30.35 -14.06 24.98
N SER A 355 29.93 -12.96 25.59
CA SER A 355 29.62 -12.93 27.03
C SER A 355 28.39 -13.77 27.35
N SER A 356 28.51 -14.68 28.31
CA SER A 356 27.39 -15.51 28.78
C SER A 356 26.28 -14.67 29.44
N SER A 357 26.65 -13.57 30.11
CA SER A 357 25.72 -12.68 30.81
C SER A 357 25.03 -11.68 29.87
N GLU A 358 25.68 -11.35 28.75
CA GLU A 358 25.23 -10.32 27.80
C GLU A 358 25.37 -10.83 26.37
N LYS A 359 24.35 -11.53 25.85
CA LYS A 359 24.37 -12.16 24.51
C LYS A 359 24.78 -11.22 23.35
N ASN A 360 24.62 -9.90 23.53
CA ASN A 360 24.95 -8.86 22.56
C ASN A 360 26.40 -8.31 22.67
N LYS A 361 27.24 -8.85 23.55
CA LYS A 361 28.62 -8.39 23.83
C LYS A 361 29.63 -9.48 23.53
N CYS A 362 30.73 -9.12 22.89
CA CYS A 362 31.74 -10.06 22.43
C CYS A 362 33.17 -9.56 22.68
N GLU A 363 34.10 -10.50 22.78
CA GLU A 363 35.54 -10.22 22.90
C GLU A 363 36.23 -10.42 21.56
N ILE A 364 36.92 -9.37 21.12
CA ILE A 364 37.54 -9.26 19.81
C ILE A 364 39.05 -9.22 20.00
N LYS A 365 39.76 -10.17 19.38
CA LYS A 365 41.22 -10.11 19.24
C LYS A 365 41.53 -9.20 18.05
N ILE A 366 42.19 -8.08 18.30
CA ILE A 366 42.53 -7.13 17.23
C ILE A 366 43.57 -7.75 16.29
N LYS A 367 43.43 -7.53 14.98
CA LYS A 367 44.40 -8.01 14.00
C LYS A 367 45.70 -7.19 14.10
N ASN A 368 46.85 -7.86 14.02
CA ASN A 368 48.20 -7.32 14.16
C ASN A 368 48.62 -6.95 15.60
N THR A 369 47.82 -7.25 16.62
CA THR A 369 48.23 -7.15 18.04
C THR A 369 47.76 -8.37 18.84
N THR A 370 48.33 -8.59 20.01
CA THR A 370 47.88 -9.61 20.98
C THR A 370 46.74 -9.11 21.89
N THR A 371 46.33 -7.84 21.75
CA THR A 371 45.33 -7.19 22.60
C THR A 371 43.91 -7.64 22.28
N TYR A 372 43.17 -8.03 23.32
CA TYR A 372 41.72 -8.26 23.27
C TYR A 372 40.96 -7.00 23.67
N THR A 373 39.73 -6.85 23.19
CA THR A 373 38.86 -5.72 23.52
C THR A 373 37.39 -6.13 23.42
N SER A 374 36.51 -5.57 24.26
CA SER A 374 35.10 -5.97 24.32
C SER A 374 34.19 -4.95 23.65
N ALA A 375 33.30 -5.39 22.76
CA ALA A 375 32.37 -4.52 22.04
C ALA A 375 30.98 -5.14 21.89
N TYR A 376 29.96 -4.29 21.78
CA TYR A 376 28.56 -4.68 21.55
C TYR A 376 28.24 -4.84 20.06
N GLN A 377 27.22 -5.64 19.73
CA GLN A 377 26.73 -5.88 18.36
C GLN A 377 26.52 -4.60 17.52
N LYS A 378 26.13 -3.50 18.17
CA LYS A 378 25.88 -2.20 17.51
C LYS A 378 27.15 -1.40 17.17
N GLN A 379 28.30 -1.76 17.73
CA GLN A 379 29.59 -1.07 17.57
C GLN A 379 30.49 -1.72 16.50
N ILE A 380 30.05 -2.82 15.90
CA ILE A 380 30.83 -3.67 15.00
C ILE A 380 30.09 -3.99 13.70
N GLN A 381 30.85 -4.17 12.63
CA GLN A 381 30.39 -4.51 11.29
C GLN A 381 31.05 -5.80 10.82
N THR A 382 30.31 -6.64 10.09
CA THR A 382 30.85 -7.84 9.43
C THR A 382 31.86 -7.45 8.35
N VAL A 383 32.95 -8.21 8.22
CA VAL A 383 33.92 -8.02 7.12
C VAL A 383 33.64 -9.03 6.02
N ILE A 384 33.23 -8.55 4.84
CA ILE A 384 33.18 -9.35 3.62
C ILE A 384 34.63 -9.62 3.17
N PRO A 385 35.06 -10.89 2.99
CA PRO A 385 36.40 -11.22 2.51
C PRO A 385 36.47 -11.14 0.97
N GLN A 386 37.65 -11.34 0.41
CA GLN A 386 37.83 -11.45 -1.06
C GLN A 386 37.12 -12.68 -1.64
N ILE A 387 36.77 -12.60 -2.93
CA ILE A 387 36.17 -13.69 -3.71
C ILE A 387 37.00 -14.98 -3.57
N GLY A 388 36.33 -16.13 -3.52
CA GLY A 388 36.94 -17.44 -3.32
C GLY A 388 37.25 -17.79 -1.86
N ARG A 389 37.18 -16.85 -0.91
CA ARG A 389 37.34 -17.14 0.53
C ARG A 389 36.06 -17.78 1.13
N THR A 390 36.21 -18.38 2.31
CA THR A 390 35.11 -18.95 3.09
C THR A 390 34.38 -17.88 3.89
N VAL A 391 33.04 -17.99 3.96
CA VAL A 391 32.15 -17.13 4.73
C VAL A 391 31.19 -17.96 5.59
N LEU A 392 30.66 -17.37 6.66
CA LEU A 392 29.65 -17.95 7.55
C LEU A 392 28.36 -17.12 7.44
N ILE A 393 27.22 -17.79 7.27
CA ILE A 393 25.91 -17.12 7.17
C ILE A 393 25.35 -16.87 8.57
N LEU A 394 25.01 -15.62 8.89
CA LEU A 394 24.71 -15.18 10.27
C LEU A 394 23.21 -14.97 10.57
N LYS A 395 22.37 -14.80 9.55
CA LYS A 395 20.90 -14.66 9.65
C LYS A 395 20.21 -15.42 8.51
N GLY A 396 18.89 -15.61 8.63
CA GLY A 396 18.05 -16.30 7.62
C GLY A 396 18.11 -17.83 7.68
N GLN A 397 17.44 -18.48 6.72
CA GLN A 397 17.25 -19.94 6.64
C GLN A 397 18.57 -20.74 6.71
N TYR A 398 19.65 -20.17 6.20
CA TYR A 398 20.97 -20.81 6.11
C TYR A 398 21.92 -20.44 7.27
N LYS A 399 21.41 -19.84 8.36
CA LYS A 399 22.20 -19.43 9.56
C LYS A 399 23.07 -20.59 10.08
N GLY A 400 24.34 -20.30 10.33
CA GLY A 400 25.35 -21.26 10.80
C GLY A 400 25.99 -22.13 9.71
N LEU A 401 25.54 -22.06 8.46
CA LEU A 401 26.20 -22.74 7.35
C LEU A 401 27.41 -21.95 6.83
N LYS A 402 28.46 -22.68 6.46
CA LYS A 402 29.65 -22.14 5.78
C LYS A 402 29.45 -22.22 4.27
N GLY A 403 30.05 -21.29 3.54
CA GLY A 403 30.06 -21.30 2.07
C GLY A 403 31.31 -20.66 1.49
N LYS A 404 31.47 -20.75 0.16
CA LYS A 404 32.54 -20.08 -0.61
C LYS A 404 31.97 -18.87 -1.35
N LEU A 405 32.67 -17.74 -1.27
CA LEU A 405 32.28 -16.49 -1.91
C LEU A 405 32.48 -16.57 -3.43
N LYS A 406 31.44 -16.29 -4.23
CA LYS A 406 31.50 -16.36 -5.71
C LYS A 406 31.46 -14.99 -6.40
N LYS A 407 30.50 -14.14 -6.03
CA LYS A 407 30.35 -12.77 -6.58
C LYS A 407 30.02 -11.80 -5.44
N ILE A 408 30.57 -10.61 -5.52
CA ILE A 408 30.18 -9.44 -4.73
C ILE A 408 29.54 -8.45 -5.72
N SER A 409 28.45 -7.79 -5.35
CA SER A 409 27.96 -6.57 -6.02
C SER A 409 28.05 -5.44 -5.01
N GLU A 410 28.73 -4.36 -5.37
CA GLU A 410 28.89 -3.19 -4.49
C GLU A 410 27.73 -2.19 -4.66
N ASP A 411 27.04 -2.23 -5.80
CA ASP A 411 25.92 -1.34 -6.15
C ASP A 411 24.57 -1.76 -5.55
N GLU A 412 24.36 -3.07 -5.32
CA GLU A 412 23.08 -3.66 -4.87
C GLU A 412 23.18 -4.34 -3.49
N ASP A 413 24.28 -4.15 -2.75
CA ASP A 413 24.53 -4.67 -1.39
C ASP A 413 24.38 -6.21 -1.21
N TYR A 414 24.36 -6.99 -2.30
CA TYR A 414 24.20 -8.46 -2.26
C TYR A 414 25.47 -9.23 -2.64
N VAL A 415 25.49 -10.49 -2.18
CA VAL A 415 26.64 -11.38 -2.26
C VAL A 415 26.18 -12.79 -2.66
N VAL A 416 26.80 -13.35 -3.68
CA VAL A 416 26.52 -14.74 -4.13
C VAL A 416 27.48 -15.69 -3.42
N VAL A 417 26.94 -16.59 -2.61
CA VAL A 417 27.67 -17.60 -1.84
C VAL A 417 27.23 -18.99 -2.29
N SER A 418 28.18 -19.86 -2.66
CA SER A 418 27.90 -21.30 -2.77
C SER A 418 28.04 -21.95 -1.40
N VAL A 419 26.90 -22.32 -0.80
CA VAL A 419 26.82 -22.93 0.53
C VAL A 419 27.32 -24.38 0.48
N PHE A 420 28.15 -24.79 1.44
CA PHE A 420 28.49 -26.20 1.61
C PHE A 420 27.34 -26.92 2.30
N ARG A 421 26.83 -28.01 1.70
CA ARG A 421 25.90 -28.92 2.39
C ARG A 421 26.59 -29.45 3.65
N LYS A 422 25.83 -29.64 4.74
CA LYS A 422 26.32 -30.39 5.90
C LYS A 422 26.54 -31.84 5.48
N ASN A 423 27.79 -32.26 5.30
CA ASN A 423 28.10 -33.69 5.29
C ASN A 423 27.74 -34.25 6.66
N SER A 424 26.97 -35.35 6.67
CA SER A 424 26.61 -36.12 7.85
C SER A 424 27.82 -36.94 8.33
N GLY A 425 28.84 -36.25 8.84
CA GLY A 425 30.03 -36.86 9.41
C GLY A 425 29.73 -37.52 10.75
N LYS A 426 29.22 -38.76 10.69
CA LYS A 426 29.57 -39.78 11.69
C LYS A 426 30.93 -40.36 11.28
N ILE A 427 31.93 -40.17 12.13
CA ILE A 427 32.89 -41.20 12.53
C ILE A 427 32.84 -41.17 14.05
#